data_AF-A0A661PL29-F1
#
_entry.id   AF-A0A661PL29-F1
#
_cell.length_a   1.000
_cell.length_b   1.000
_cell.length_c   1.000
_cell.angle_alpha   90.00
_cell.angle_beta   90.00
_cell.angle_gamma   90.00
#
_symmetry.space_group_name_H-M   'P 1'
#
loop_
_entity.id
_entity.type
_entity.pdbx_description
1 polymer ?
#
loop_
_entity_poly.entity_id
_entity_poly.type
_entity_poly.pdbx_seq_one_letter_code
_entity_poly.pdbx_strand_id
1 'polypeptide(L)'
;MRPLKFNFSKYLVPWSVFTDPELAQVGKTEEELKKQNIKYEAVKANYADYGRTITDGKTTGFVKVLVSPFGKIYGVTAIGESASEIIHEYILAMHKKIRLHDIMLMQHSFPTVALLNKRVSEIWMMKKMENPRIQKIMQFLFRTF
;
A
#
# COMPACT_ATOMS: atom_id res chain seq x y z
N MET A 1 -26.91 -21.74 -28.27
CA MET A 1 -25.54 -21.33 -27.89
C MET A 1 -25.47 -21.27 -26.36
N ARG A 2 -24.70 -22.13 -25.69
CA ARG A 2 -24.57 -22.08 -24.22
C ARG A 2 -23.79 -20.81 -23.85
N PRO A 3 -24.25 -19.97 -22.90
CA PRO A 3 -23.52 -18.78 -22.52
C PRO A 3 -22.17 -19.17 -21.89
N LEU A 4 -21.10 -18.49 -22.32
CA LEU A 4 -19.76 -18.63 -21.73
C LEU A 4 -19.84 -18.25 -20.25
N LYS A 5 -19.59 -19.22 -19.37
CA LYS A 5 -19.50 -18.98 -17.92
C LYS A 5 -18.15 -18.36 -17.60
N PHE A 6 -18.11 -17.04 -17.42
CA PHE A 6 -16.93 -16.36 -16.90
C PHE A 6 -16.84 -16.53 -15.38
N ASN A 7 -15.67 -16.91 -14.89
CA ASN A 7 -15.42 -17.04 -13.46
C ASN A 7 -14.89 -15.71 -12.90
N PHE A 8 -15.73 -15.01 -12.15
CA PHE A 8 -15.40 -13.71 -11.56
C PHE A 8 -14.75 -13.78 -10.18
N SER A 9 -14.47 -14.98 -9.64
CA SER A 9 -13.87 -15.14 -8.29
C SER A 9 -12.48 -14.51 -8.14
N LYS A 10 -11.81 -14.19 -9.24
CA LYS A 10 -10.47 -13.59 -9.25
C LYS A 10 -10.48 -12.06 -9.27
N TYR A 11 -11.65 -11.43 -9.42
CA TYR A 11 -11.74 -9.97 -9.48
C TYR A 11 -11.70 -9.40 -8.06
N LEU A 12 -10.86 -8.40 -7.87
CA LEU A 12 -10.80 -7.63 -6.64
C LEU A 12 -11.95 -6.64 -6.66
N VAL A 13 -12.86 -6.76 -5.70
CA VAL A 13 -13.96 -5.81 -5.53
C VAL A 13 -13.53 -4.80 -4.48
N PRO A 14 -13.20 -3.56 -4.86
CA PRO A 14 -13.01 -2.49 -3.89
C PRO A 14 -14.37 -2.06 -3.34
N TRP A 15 -14.36 -1.39 -2.21
CA TRP A 15 -15.50 -0.63 -1.73
C TRP A 15 -15.03 0.67 -1.12
N SER A 16 -15.87 1.70 -1.25
CA SER A 16 -15.60 3.03 -0.74
C SER A 16 -16.86 3.60 -0.11
N VAL A 17 -16.69 4.41 0.92
CA VAL A 17 -17.73 5.19 1.58
C VAL A 17 -17.33 6.65 1.51
N PHE A 18 -18.20 7.45 0.88
CA PHE A 18 -17.96 8.86 0.56
C PHE A 18 -18.38 9.77 1.73
N THR A 19 -17.87 9.47 2.92
CA THR A 19 -17.95 10.35 4.10
C THR A 19 -16.83 11.39 4.07
N ASP A 20 -16.79 12.32 5.04
CA ASP A 20 -15.65 13.22 5.26
C ASP A 20 -14.97 12.88 6.60
N PRO A 21 -13.76 12.28 6.62
CA PRO A 21 -12.99 11.85 5.44
C PRO A 21 -13.57 10.58 4.77
N GLU A 22 -13.19 10.37 3.52
CA GLU A 22 -13.57 9.16 2.77
C GLU A 22 -12.88 7.93 3.36
N LEU A 23 -13.48 6.77 3.13
CA LEU A 23 -12.86 5.47 3.41
C LEU A 23 -12.90 4.62 2.15
N ALA A 24 -11.79 3.97 1.83
CA ALA A 24 -11.71 3.00 0.74
C ALA A 24 -10.93 1.75 1.18
N GLN A 25 -11.34 0.59 0.71
CA GLN A 25 -10.68 -0.67 1.01
C GLN A 25 -10.71 -1.64 -0.17
N VAL A 26 -9.64 -2.42 -0.31
CA VAL A 26 -9.57 -3.55 -1.24
C VAL A 26 -8.76 -4.69 -0.62
N GLY A 27 -9.13 -5.94 -0.93
CA GLY A 27 -8.37 -7.12 -0.52
C GLY A 27 -8.71 -7.61 0.89
N LYS A 28 -7.77 -8.35 1.48
CA LYS A 28 -7.95 -8.98 2.79
C LYS A 28 -7.80 -7.99 3.93
N THR A 29 -8.59 -8.19 4.97
CA THR A 29 -8.45 -7.54 6.28
C THR A 29 -7.39 -8.24 7.14
N GLU A 30 -6.93 -7.57 8.19
CA GLU A 30 -6.07 -8.19 9.19
C GLU A 30 -6.73 -9.39 9.87
N GLU A 31 -8.04 -9.31 10.12
CA GLU A 31 -8.79 -10.38 10.76
C GLU A 31 -8.83 -11.64 9.87
N GLU A 32 -9.07 -11.48 8.57
CA GLU A 32 -9.03 -12.58 7.61
C GLU A 32 -7.63 -13.20 7.49
N LEU A 33 -6.57 -12.37 7.49
CA LEU A 33 -5.19 -12.86 7.46
C LEU A 33 -4.85 -13.63 8.74
N LYS A 34 -5.26 -13.14 9.91
CA LYS A 34 -5.11 -13.83 11.19
C LYS A 34 -5.88 -15.16 11.22
N LYS A 35 -7.14 -15.16 10.80
CA LYS A 35 -7.97 -16.39 10.69
C LYS A 35 -7.35 -17.44 9.76
N GLN A 36 -6.68 -17.02 8.70
CA GLN A 36 -6.00 -17.90 7.74
C GLN A 36 -4.55 -18.22 8.13
N ASN A 37 -4.06 -17.72 9.27
CA ASN A 37 -2.66 -17.85 9.72
C ASN A 37 -1.63 -17.41 8.66
N ILE A 38 -1.97 -16.37 7.88
CA ILE A 38 -1.09 -15.82 6.86
C ILE A 38 -0.22 -14.74 7.51
N LYS A 39 1.10 -14.89 7.44
CA LYS A 39 2.05 -13.88 7.93
C LYS A 39 2.00 -12.62 7.06
N TYR A 40 1.88 -11.46 7.71
CA TYR A 40 1.86 -10.16 7.05
C TYR A 40 2.57 -9.10 7.91
N GLU A 41 2.98 -8.01 7.26
CA GLU A 41 3.40 -6.76 7.87
C GLU A 41 2.31 -5.71 7.60
N ALA A 42 1.93 -4.94 8.61
CA ALA A 42 1.06 -3.77 8.44
C ALA A 42 1.95 -2.52 8.39
N VAL A 43 1.85 -1.76 7.30
CA VAL A 43 2.61 -0.54 7.09
C VAL A 43 1.65 0.61 6.84
N LYS A 44 1.92 1.77 7.43
CA LYS A 44 1.01 2.89 7.46
C LYS A 44 1.73 4.21 7.21
N ALA A 45 1.15 5.07 6.37
CA ALA A 45 1.53 6.47 6.21
C ALA A 45 0.35 7.34 6.64
N ASN A 46 0.58 8.34 7.49
CA ASN A 46 -0.47 9.24 7.95
C ASN A 46 -0.58 10.47 7.04
N TYR A 47 -1.80 10.97 6.86
CA TYR A 47 -2.05 12.24 6.17
C TYR A 47 -1.45 13.43 6.94
N ALA A 48 -1.33 13.31 8.27
CA ALA A 48 -0.69 14.33 9.10
C ALA A 48 0.82 14.48 8.85
N ASP A 49 1.47 13.51 8.21
CA ASP A 49 2.92 13.50 7.98
C ASP A 49 3.30 13.88 6.53
N TYR A 50 2.35 14.42 5.75
CA TYR A 50 2.54 14.73 4.34
C TYR A 50 2.16 16.17 3.99
N GLY A 51 3.08 16.89 3.35
CA GLY A 51 2.95 18.32 3.08
C GLY A 51 1.69 18.69 2.30
N ARG A 52 1.28 17.90 1.30
CA ARG A 52 0.09 18.23 0.50
C ARG A 52 -1.18 18.28 1.35
N THR A 53 -1.40 17.27 2.18
CA THR A 53 -2.58 17.12 3.03
C THR A 53 -2.56 18.08 4.21
N ILE A 54 -1.37 18.52 4.65
CA ILE A 54 -1.20 19.63 5.60
C ILE A 54 -1.63 20.95 4.95
N THR A 55 -1.14 21.25 3.75
CA THR A 55 -1.47 22.48 3.01
C THR A 55 -2.97 22.58 2.73
N ASP A 56 -3.62 21.48 2.38
CA ASP A 56 -5.06 21.44 2.08
C ASP A 56 -5.94 21.39 3.35
N GLY A 57 -5.33 21.35 4.56
CA GLY A 57 -6.07 21.26 5.83
C GLY A 57 -6.75 19.90 6.07
N LYS A 58 -6.39 18.87 5.29
CA LYS A 58 -6.99 17.53 5.30
C LYS A 58 -6.02 16.49 5.89
N THR A 59 -5.61 16.70 7.14
CA THR A 59 -4.59 15.89 7.83
C THR A 59 -5.14 14.60 8.47
N THR A 60 -6.46 14.44 8.53
CA THR A 60 -7.09 13.27 9.15
C THR A 60 -7.05 12.08 8.21
N GLY A 61 -6.48 10.97 8.68
CA GLY A 61 -6.50 9.70 7.96
C GLY A 61 -5.13 9.06 7.75
N PHE A 62 -5.14 7.97 7.00
CA PHE A 62 -3.95 7.19 6.68
C PHE A 62 -4.18 6.27 5.48
N VAL A 63 -3.07 5.84 4.87
CA VAL A 63 -3.03 4.68 3.98
C VAL A 63 -2.34 3.54 4.72
N LYS A 64 -3.01 2.40 4.87
CA LYS A 64 -2.49 1.18 5.51
C LYS A 64 -2.46 0.04 4.51
N VAL A 65 -1.31 -0.57 4.33
CA VAL A 65 -1.09 -1.72 3.44
C VAL A 65 -0.70 -2.94 4.28
N LEU A 66 -1.39 -4.06 4.03
CA LEU A 66 -1.04 -5.38 4.55
C LEU A 66 -0.22 -6.10 3.49
N VAL A 67 1.04 -6.39 3.79
CA VAL A 67 2.01 -6.85 2.80
C VAL A 67 2.79 -8.05 3.31
N SER A 68 3.18 -8.95 2.41
CA SER A 68 4.09 -10.04 2.74
C SER A 68 5.53 -9.54 2.95
N PRO A 69 6.41 -10.34 3.57
CA PRO A 69 7.83 -10.00 3.68
C PRO A 69 8.54 -9.72 2.35
N PHE A 70 7.97 -10.21 1.23
CA PHE A 70 8.53 -10.09 -0.12
C PHE A 70 7.78 -9.06 -1.00
N GLY A 71 6.88 -8.26 -0.42
CA GLY A 71 6.20 -7.16 -1.10
C GLY A 71 4.87 -7.54 -1.77
N LYS A 72 4.34 -8.75 -1.55
CA LYS A 72 2.99 -9.10 -2.06
C LYS A 72 1.94 -8.37 -1.24
N ILE A 73 1.09 -7.60 -1.90
CA ILE A 73 0.00 -6.85 -1.27
C ILE A 73 -1.18 -7.81 -1.03
N TYR A 74 -1.64 -7.89 0.22
CA TYR A 74 -2.80 -8.70 0.62
C TYR A 74 -4.08 -7.89 0.70
N GLY A 75 -3.98 -6.64 1.15
CA GLY A 75 -5.10 -5.73 1.24
C GLY A 75 -4.66 -4.35 1.68
N VAL A 76 -5.51 -3.36 1.42
CA VAL A 76 -5.24 -1.95 1.66
C VAL A 76 -6.48 -1.29 2.24
N THR A 77 -6.27 -0.44 3.24
CA THR A 77 -7.28 0.46 3.79
C THR A 77 -6.76 1.88 3.68
N ALA A 78 -7.48 2.75 2.98
CA ALA A 78 -7.24 4.18 2.91
C ALA A 78 -8.39 4.91 3.60
N ILE A 79 -8.05 5.88 4.45
CA ILE A 79 -8.98 6.82 5.06
C ILE A 79 -8.37 8.20 4.88
N GLY A 80 -9.11 9.17 4.36
CA GLY A 80 -8.58 10.52 4.12
C GLY A 80 -9.15 11.16 2.86
N GLU A 81 -8.68 12.35 2.55
CA GLU A 81 -9.01 13.04 1.30
C GLU A 81 -8.64 12.17 0.08
N SER A 82 -9.55 12.04 -0.88
CA SER A 82 -9.33 11.25 -2.11
C SER A 82 -9.01 9.76 -1.85
N ALA A 83 -9.43 9.19 -0.71
CA ALA A 83 -9.21 7.77 -0.42
C ALA A 83 -9.82 6.86 -1.50
N SER A 84 -11.00 7.22 -2.03
CA SER A 84 -11.67 6.48 -3.11
C SER A 84 -10.88 6.50 -4.43
N GLU A 85 -10.05 7.53 -4.64
CA GLU A 85 -9.26 7.67 -5.86
C GLU A 85 -7.93 6.92 -5.75
N ILE A 86 -7.18 7.14 -4.67
CA ILE A 86 -5.83 6.56 -4.50
C ILE A 86 -5.85 5.03 -4.35
N ILE A 87 -6.98 4.43 -3.96
CA ILE A 87 -7.11 2.98 -3.83
C ILE A 87 -6.95 2.26 -5.18
N HIS A 88 -7.24 2.92 -6.30
CA HIS A 88 -7.23 2.32 -7.64
C HIS A 88 -5.85 1.80 -8.05
N GLU A 89 -4.78 2.48 -7.62
CA GLU A 89 -3.41 2.02 -7.86
C GLU A 89 -3.19 0.64 -7.23
N TYR A 90 -3.67 0.42 -6.01
CA TYR A 90 -3.55 -0.86 -5.33
C TYR A 90 -4.41 -1.95 -5.95
N ILE A 91 -5.60 -1.61 -6.47
CA ILE A 91 -6.43 -2.55 -7.23
C ILE A 91 -5.65 -3.06 -8.44
N LEU A 92 -5.06 -2.14 -9.22
CA LEU A 92 -4.26 -2.48 -10.39
C LEU A 92 -3.03 -3.32 -9.96
N ALA A 93 -2.32 -2.89 -8.93
CA ALA A 93 -1.13 -3.56 -8.45
C ALA A 93 -1.43 -4.99 -8.01
N MET A 94 -2.47 -5.19 -7.19
CA MET A 94 -2.90 -6.51 -6.74
C MET A 94 -3.41 -7.38 -7.90
N HIS A 95 -4.14 -6.81 -8.86
CA HIS A 95 -4.64 -7.52 -10.03
C HIS A 95 -3.49 -8.00 -10.94
N LYS A 96 -2.47 -7.16 -11.14
CA LYS A 96 -1.28 -7.46 -11.94
C LYS A 96 -0.17 -8.15 -11.14
N LYS A 97 -0.37 -8.41 -9.85
CA LYS A 97 0.62 -8.99 -8.91
C LYS A 97 1.92 -8.18 -8.83
N ILE A 98 1.82 -6.86 -9.04
CA ILE A 98 2.88 -5.88 -8.81
C ILE A 98 3.17 -5.84 -7.30
N ARG A 99 4.45 -5.73 -6.95
CA ARG A 99 4.89 -5.74 -5.54
C ARG A 99 5.00 -4.33 -5.00
N LEU A 100 4.99 -4.21 -3.68
CA LEU A 100 5.05 -2.91 -3.01
C LEU A 100 6.32 -2.11 -3.33
N HIS A 101 7.46 -2.78 -3.63
CA HIS A 101 8.67 -2.06 -4.06
C HIS A 101 8.54 -1.45 -5.46
N ASP A 102 7.70 -2.00 -6.34
CA ASP A 102 7.47 -1.42 -7.65
C ASP A 102 6.69 -0.09 -7.53
N ILE A 103 5.74 -0.02 -6.58
CA ILE A 103 5.05 1.22 -6.21
C ILE A 103 6.05 2.25 -5.69
N MET A 104 7.00 1.84 -4.85
CA MET A 104 8.08 2.73 -4.38
C MET A 104 8.91 3.32 -5.53
N LEU A 105 9.25 2.49 -6.53
CA LEU A 105 10.07 2.89 -7.67
C LEU A 105 9.28 3.71 -8.71
N MET A 106 7.95 3.60 -8.73
CA MET A 106 7.11 4.40 -9.62
C MET A 106 7.22 5.90 -9.28
N GLN A 107 7.39 6.72 -10.31
CA GLN A 107 7.39 8.17 -10.16
C GLN A 107 5.96 8.69 -10.00
N HIS A 108 5.59 8.95 -8.76
CA HIS A 108 4.33 9.59 -8.42
C HIS A 108 4.45 11.10 -8.62
N SER A 109 3.38 11.72 -9.10
CA SER A 109 3.33 13.17 -9.25
C SER A 109 3.37 13.86 -7.88
N PHE A 110 4.25 14.85 -7.72
CA PHE A 110 4.38 15.65 -6.52
C PHE A 110 3.80 17.06 -6.74
N PRO A 111 3.03 17.64 -5.79
CA PRO A 111 2.58 17.09 -4.51
C PRO A 111 1.12 16.58 -4.59
N THR A 112 0.89 15.35 -5.06
CA THR A 112 -0.47 14.76 -5.09
C THR A 112 -0.72 13.88 -3.87
N VAL A 113 -1.98 13.72 -3.44
CA VAL A 113 -2.36 12.81 -2.34
C VAL A 113 -1.93 11.36 -2.64
N ALA A 114 -1.96 10.94 -3.91
CA ALA A 114 -1.51 9.63 -4.35
C ALA A 114 -0.06 9.31 -3.96
N LEU A 115 0.81 10.32 -3.73
CA LEU A 115 2.17 10.11 -3.23
C LEU A 115 2.20 9.39 -1.86
N LEU A 116 1.10 9.41 -1.09
CA LEU A 116 1.00 8.60 0.12
C LEU A 116 1.18 7.09 -0.16
N ASN A 117 0.77 6.60 -1.33
CA ASN A 117 0.97 5.20 -1.71
C ASN A 117 2.46 4.86 -1.85
N LYS A 118 3.24 5.76 -2.46
CA LYS A 118 4.70 5.70 -2.46
C LYS A 118 5.28 5.75 -1.05
N ARG A 119 4.80 6.68 -0.21
CA ARG A 119 5.31 6.87 1.16
C ARG A 119 5.10 5.64 2.04
N VAL A 120 3.98 4.94 1.92
CA VAL A 120 3.78 3.63 2.59
C VAL A 120 4.86 2.63 2.15
N SER A 121 5.18 2.60 0.86
CA SER A 121 6.18 1.70 0.29
C SER A 121 7.61 2.03 0.74
N GLU A 122 7.93 3.33 0.85
CA GLU A 122 9.19 3.83 1.41
C GLU A 122 9.35 3.42 2.88
N ILE A 123 8.32 3.64 3.71
CA ILE A 123 8.34 3.25 5.13
C ILE A 123 8.57 1.74 5.28
N TRP A 124 7.93 0.93 4.44
CA TRP A 124 8.14 -0.51 4.42
C TRP A 124 9.58 -0.89 4.07
N MET A 125 10.18 -0.23 3.07
CA MET A 125 11.56 -0.49 2.65
C MET A 125 12.57 -0.04 3.71
N MET A 126 12.38 1.15 4.29
CA MET A 126 13.25 1.69 5.35
C MET A 126 13.33 0.72 6.54
N LYS A 127 12.18 0.19 6.97
CA LYS A 127 12.13 -0.83 8.03
C LYS A 127 12.92 -2.09 7.69
N LYS A 128 13.03 -2.47 6.41
CA LYS A 128 13.90 -3.60 6.00
C LYS A 128 15.37 -3.22 6.04
N MET A 129 15.73 -2.00 5.69
CA MET A 129 17.11 -1.50 5.74
C MET A 129 17.64 -1.36 7.18
N GLU A 130 16.77 -1.27 8.18
CA GLU A 130 17.14 -1.31 9.61
C GLU A 130 17.69 -2.67 10.07
N ASN A 131 17.61 -3.73 9.25
CA ASN A 131 18.13 -5.04 9.61
C ASN A 131 19.67 -5.00 9.77
N PRO A 132 20.23 -5.32 10.96
CA PRO A 132 21.66 -5.25 11.21
C PRO A 132 22.52 -6.10 10.28
N ARG A 133 21.98 -7.21 9.76
CA ARG A 133 22.69 -8.06 8.79
C ARG A 133 22.84 -7.36 7.45
N ILE A 134 21.78 -6.69 6.98
CA ILE A 134 21.80 -5.93 5.73
C ILE A 134 22.78 -4.78 5.85
N GLN A 135 22.75 -4.04 6.97
CA GLN A 135 23.69 -2.94 7.21
C GLN A 135 25.15 -3.41 7.20
N LYS A 136 25.46 -4.54 7.84
CA LYS A 136 26.82 -5.11 7.83
C LYS A 136 27.27 -5.52 6.41
N ILE A 137 26.38 -6.13 5.63
CA ILE A 137 26.68 -6.50 4.23
C ILE A 137 26.93 -5.25 3.39
N MET A 138 26.10 -4.21 3.54
CA MET A 138 26.28 -2.94 2.84
C MET A 138 27.60 -2.27 3.24
N GLN A 139 27.90 -2.17 4.54
CA GLN A 139 29.18 -1.63 5.04
C GLN A 139 30.38 -2.40 4.48
N PHE A 140 30.28 -3.73 4.38
CA PHE A 140 31.33 -4.54 3.77
C PHE A 140 31.50 -4.22 2.29
N LEU A 141 30.41 -4.16 1.52
CA LEU A 141 30.45 -3.83 0.08
C LEU A 141 31.03 -2.43 -0.16
N PHE A 142 30.60 -1.42 0.59
CA PHE A 142 31.08 -0.04 0.49
C PHE A 142 32.51 0.17 1.01
N ARG A 143 33.07 -0.79 1.75
CA ARG A 143 34.48 -0.74 2.18
C ARG A 143 35.43 -1.36 1.14
N THR A 144 34.88 -2.08 0.17
CA THR A 144 35.64 -2.81 -0.85
C THR A 144 35.65 -2.09 -2.21
N PHE A 145 34.78 -1.10 -2.38
CA PHE A 145 34.78 -0.09 -3.45
C PHE A 145 35.30 1.24 -2.89
#